data_AF-A0A6L5EQF0-F1
#
_entry.id   AF-A0A6L5EQF0-F1
#
_cell.length_a   1.000
_cell.length_b   1.000
_cell.length_c   1.000
_cell.angle_alpha   90.00
_cell.angle_beta   90.00
_cell.angle_gamma   90.00
#
_symmetry.space_group_name_H-M   'P 1'
#
loop_
_entity.id
_entity.type
_entity.pdbx_description
1 polymer ?
#
loop_
_entity_poly.entity_id
_entity_poly.type
_entity_poly.pdbx_seq_one_letter_code
_entity_poly.pdbx_strand_id
1 'polypeptide(L)'
;MPRGPALHRAKGCHWPRSVKPRRALAPLSARDRLDLVPVHPLFPGGGRPGVIRGRGVDAQGRCAHYRQSWDVVANLCATCGAWWACHRCHAEAADHPFGRVRREEAGTVLCGACGHHMGYAQYHGAAGCPQCGHPFNPGCGAHAGLYFC
;
A
#
# COMPACT_ATOMS: atom_id res chain seq x y z
N MET A 1 1.57 -7.07 -27.23
CA MET A 1 1.70 -7.21 -25.75
C MET A 1 2.11 -5.87 -25.17
N PRO A 2 1.26 -5.14 -24.42
CA PRO A 2 1.71 -3.89 -23.82
C PRO A 2 2.60 -4.22 -22.62
N ARG A 3 3.85 -3.78 -22.70
CA ARG A 3 4.82 -3.84 -21.60
C ARG A 3 4.25 -2.99 -20.47
N GLY A 4 4.06 -3.58 -19.28
CA GLY A 4 3.71 -2.83 -18.09
C GLY A 4 4.77 -1.77 -17.78
N PRO A 5 4.42 -0.69 -17.05
CA PRO A 5 5.38 0.35 -16.72
C PRO A 5 6.58 -0.26 -15.99
N ALA A 6 7.78 0.13 -16.42
CA ALA A 6 9.02 -0.32 -15.81
C ALA A 6 9.01 0.08 -14.33
N LEU A 7 8.94 -0.91 -13.44
CA LEU A 7 9.14 -0.70 -12.00
C LEU A 7 10.58 -0.20 -11.82
N HIS A 8 10.74 1.11 -11.65
CA HIS A 8 12.01 1.68 -11.25
C HIS A 8 12.37 1.08 -9.90
N ARG A 9 13.35 0.15 -9.86
CA ARG A 9 13.94 -0.30 -8.59
C ARG A 9 14.42 0.94 -7.85
N ALA A 10 13.80 1.24 -6.71
CA ALA A 10 14.19 2.34 -5.84
C ALA A 10 15.64 2.16 -5.37
N LYS A 11 16.60 2.67 -6.15
CA LYS A 11 18.01 2.78 -5.76
C LYS A 11 18.09 3.90 -4.72
N GLY A 12 17.87 3.63 -3.44
CA GLY A 12 17.96 4.68 -2.42
C GLY A 12 17.56 4.34 -0.99
N CYS A 13 16.52 3.55 -0.79
CA CYS A 13 16.10 3.16 0.56
C CYS A 13 16.89 1.89 0.97
N HIS A 14 18.07 2.07 1.55
CA HIS A 14 18.83 0.92 2.06
C HIS A 14 18.09 0.31 3.25
N TRP A 15 17.78 -0.99 3.14
CA TRP A 15 17.37 -1.79 4.29
C TRP A 15 18.61 -2.05 5.16
N PRO A 16 18.57 -1.85 6.49
CA PRO A 16 19.71 -2.20 7.34
C PRO A 16 20.01 -3.70 7.17
N ARG A 17 21.26 -4.05 6.90
CA ARG A 17 21.76 -5.39 6.54
C ARG A 17 21.50 -6.51 7.59
N SER A 18 20.75 -6.23 8.66
CA SER A 18 20.68 -7.08 9.86
C SER A 18 19.31 -7.72 10.13
N VAL A 19 18.32 -7.57 9.26
CA VAL A 19 17.06 -8.31 9.43
C VAL A 19 17.24 -9.69 8.84
N LYS A 20 17.55 -10.67 9.70
CA LYS A 20 17.53 -12.08 9.33
C LYS A 20 16.19 -12.39 8.64
N PRO A 21 16.17 -13.06 7.47
CA PRO A 21 14.92 -13.51 6.90
C PRO A 21 14.20 -14.34 7.96
N ARG A 22 12.98 -13.93 8.33
CA ARG A 22 12.16 -14.77 9.20
C ARG A 22 11.94 -16.09 8.46
N ARG A 23 12.04 -17.19 9.21
CA ARG A 23 11.70 -18.54 8.74
C ARG A 23 10.38 -18.44 7.98
N ALA A 24 10.33 -18.98 6.76
CA ALA A 24 9.10 -18.99 5.96
C ALA A 24 7.95 -19.45 6.86
N LEU A 25 6.95 -18.60 7.03
CA LEU A 25 5.74 -18.97 7.75
C LEU A 25 5.13 -20.16 7.01
N ALA A 26 4.55 -21.11 7.75
CA ALA A 26 3.81 -22.22 7.15
C ALA A 26 2.81 -21.67 6.13
N PRO A 27 2.58 -22.36 5.00
CA PRO A 27 1.66 -21.89 3.98
C PRO A 27 0.31 -21.57 4.62
N LEU A 28 -0.13 -20.33 4.43
CA LEU A 28 -1.41 -19.82 4.87
C LEU A 28 -2.52 -20.80 4.44
N SER A 29 -3.43 -21.16 5.35
CA SER A 29 -4.55 -22.05 5.01
C SER A 29 -5.43 -21.42 3.92
N ALA A 30 -6.33 -22.18 3.30
CA ALA A 30 -7.24 -21.64 2.29
C ALA A 30 -8.11 -20.45 2.80
N ARG A 31 -8.29 -20.30 4.12
CA ARG A 31 -8.98 -19.19 4.79
C ARG A 31 -8.08 -18.00 5.12
N ASP A 32 -6.78 -18.15 4.94
CA ASP A 32 -5.75 -17.14 5.18
C ASP A 32 -5.22 -16.52 3.88
N ARG A 33 -5.87 -16.80 2.75
CA ARG A 33 -5.49 -16.24 1.45
C ARG A 33 -5.62 -14.72 1.48
N LEU A 34 -4.63 -14.06 0.91
CA LEU A 34 -4.69 -12.64 0.61
C LEU A 34 -5.95 -12.33 -0.20
N ASP A 35 -6.71 -11.35 0.24
CA ASP A 35 -7.70 -10.70 -0.59
C ASP A 35 -7.00 -9.76 -1.56
N LEU A 36 -7.47 -9.83 -2.80
CA LEU A 36 -7.05 -8.97 -3.89
C LEU A 36 -8.27 -8.15 -4.28
N VAL A 37 -8.36 -6.93 -3.76
CA VAL A 37 -9.50 -6.06 -4.04
C VAL A 37 -9.09 -5.05 -5.11
N PRO A 38 -9.77 -5.03 -6.27
CA PRO A 38 -9.59 -3.95 -7.24
C PRO A 38 -10.13 -2.65 -6.64
N VAL A 39 -9.35 -1.57 -6.69
CA VAL A 39 -9.90 -0.25 -6.34
C VAL A 39 -10.90 0.16 -7.41
N HIS A 40 -12.12 0.48 -6.98
CA HIS A 40 -13.16 0.89 -7.92
C HIS A 40 -12.85 2.31 -8.42
N PRO A 41 -12.71 2.54 -9.73
CA PRO A 41 -12.64 3.89 -10.25
C PRO A 41 -14.06 4.48 -10.20
N LEU A 42 -14.42 5.11 -9.09
CA LEU A 42 -15.64 5.92 -9.02
C LEU A 42 -15.52 7.22 -9.84
N PHE A 43 -14.34 7.50 -10.42
CA PHE A 43 -14.10 8.64 -11.29
C PHE A 43 -13.66 8.19 -12.70
N PRO A 44 -14.25 8.73 -13.78
CA PRO A 44 -13.89 8.42 -15.16
C PRO A 44 -12.55 9.09 -15.51
N GLY A 45 -11.46 8.40 -15.19
CA GLY A 45 -10.10 8.91 -15.34
C GLY A 45 -9.07 7.81 -15.59
N GLY A 46 -9.35 6.91 -16.55
CA GLY A 46 -8.34 6.27 -17.42
C GLY A 46 -7.13 5.51 -16.85
N GLY A 47 -7.06 5.18 -15.56
CA GLY A 47 -6.02 4.31 -14.99
C GLY A 47 -6.51 2.87 -14.83
N ARG A 48 -5.67 1.86 -15.11
CA ARG A 48 -5.98 0.47 -14.70
C ARG A 48 -6.13 0.46 -13.17
N PRO A 49 -7.22 -0.08 -12.60
CA PRO A 49 -7.41 -0.08 -11.16
C PRO A 49 -6.27 -0.83 -10.47
N GLY A 50 -5.62 -0.18 -9.50
CA GLY A 50 -4.66 -0.84 -8.61
C GLY A 50 -5.35 -1.96 -7.82
N VAL A 51 -4.68 -3.10 -7.65
CA VAL A 51 -5.16 -4.18 -6.77
C VAL A 51 -4.54 -4.00 -5.40
N ILE A 52 -5.37 -3.74 -4.38
CA ILE A 52 -4.92 -3.66 -2.99
C ILE A 52 -4.88 -5.07 -2.41
N ARG A 53 -3.74 -5.39 -1.79
CA ARG A 53 -3.46 -6.65 -1.14
C ARG A 53 -3.61 -6.57 0.37
N GLY A 54 -4.22 -7.57 0.97
CA GLY A 54 -4.24 -7.74 2.42
C GLY A 54 -5.20 -8.82 2.88
N ARG A 55 -5.33 -8.99 4.19
CA ARG A 55 -6.29 -9.92 4.80
C ARG A 55 -7.59 -9.19 5.09
N GLY A 56 -8.73 -9.78 4.72
CA GLY A 56 -10.06 -9.20 4.92
C GLY A 56 -10.21 -7.84 4.27
N VAL A 57 -9.65 -7.64 3.07
CA VAL A 57 -9.69 -6.33 2.40
C VAL A 57 -11.10 -6.05 1.92
N ASP A 58 -11.64 -4.89 2.26
CA ASP A 58 -12.94 -4.45 1.77
C ASP A 58 -12.84 -3.55 0.52
N ALA A 59 -13.99 -3.14 0.00
CA ALA A 59 -14.09 -2.33 -1.22
C ALA A 59 -13.36 -0.97 -1.16
N GLN A 60 -13.00 -0.48 0.04
CA GLN A 60 -12.26 0.77 0.22
C GLN A 60 -10.80 0.54 0.61
N GLY A 61 -10.32 -0.71 0.59
CA GLY A 61 -8.94 -1.06 0.89
C GLY A 61 -8.62 -1.25 2.38
N ARG A 62 -9.63 -1.23 3.27
CA ARG A 62 -9.44 -1.46 4.71
C ARG A 62 -9.21 -2.95 4.96
N CYS A 63 -8.31 -3.30 5.85
CA CYS A 63 -7.94 -4.71 6.12
C CYS A 63 -8.28 -5.13 7.55
N ALA A 64 -8.19 -6.42 7.85
CA ALA A 64 -8.46 -6.98 9.17
C ALA A 64 -7.64 -6.34 10.31
N HIS A 65 -6.45 -5.79 10.02
CA HIS A 65 -5.60 -5.09 11.00
C HIS A 65 -6.04 -3.65 11.26
N TYR A 66 -6.56 -2.96 10.24
CA TYR A 66 -6.92 -1.54 10.26
C TYR A 66 -8.28 -1.36 9.56
N ARG A 67 -9.34 -1.29 10.37
CA ARG A 67 -10.76 -1.38 9.96
C ARG A 67 -11.55 -0.09 10.21
N GLN A 68 -10.91 0.97 10.68
CA GLN A 68 -11.60 2.22 10.91
C GLN A 68 -12.04 2.80 9.56
N SER A 69 -13.11 3.61 9.58
CA SER A 69 -13.68 4.17 8.36
C SER A 69 -12.64 4.91 7.51
N TRP A 70 -11.66 5.55 8.16
CA TRP A 70 -10.57 6.33 7.57
C TRP A 70 -9.29 5.54 7.22
N ASP A 71 -9.26 4.22 7.39
CA ASP A 71 -8.11 3.35 7.05
C ASP A 71 -8.06 2.99 5.55
N VAL A 72 -8.30 3.97 4.69
CA VAL A 72 -8.47 3.78 3.24
C VAL A 72 -7.17 3.91 2.44
N VAL A 73 -6.02 4.05 3.11
CA VAL A 73 -4.73 4.28 2.44
C VAL A 73 -3.99 2.97 2.24
N ALA A 74 -3.65 2.67 0.98
CA ALA A 74 -2.71 1.62 0.62
C ALA A 74 -1.35 2.24 0.23
N ASN A 75 -0.27 1.53 0.52
CA ASN A 75 1.11 1.97 0.23
C ASN A 75 1.78 1.03 -0.76
N LEU A 76 2.59 1.60 -1.67
CA LEU A 76 3.40 0.85 -2.62
C LEU A 76 4.61 0.26 -1.92
N CYS A 77 4.86 -1.04 -2.10
CA CYS A 77 6.11 -1.66 -1.68
C CYS A 77 7.14 -1.57 -2.80
N ALA A 78 8.25 -0.86 -2.58
CA ALA A 78 9.33 -0.69 -3.55
C ALA A 78 10.02 -2.01 -3.95
N THR A 79 9.95 -3.06 -3.11
CA THR A 79 10.59 -4.36 -3.38
C THR A 79 9.78 -5.20 -4.37
N CYS A 80 8.45 -5.25 -4.23
CA CYS A 80 7.58 -6.09 -5.10
C CYS A 80 6.71 -5.31 -6.08
N GLY A 81 6.64 -3.98 -5.97
CA GLY A 81 5.80 -3.14 -6.82
C GLY A 81 4.29 -3.32 -6.60
N ALA A 82 3.87 -3.93 -5.48
CA ALA A 82 2.46 -4.16 -5.17
C ALA A 82 1.92 -3.17 -4.13
N TRP A 83 0.61 -2.92 -4.20
CA TRP A 83 -0.13 -2.12 -3.24
C TRP A 83 -0.59 -2.96 -2.06
N TRP A 84 -0.32 -2.50 -0.85
CA TRP A 84 -0.69 -3.19 0.38
C TRP A 84 -1.53 -2.31 1.27
N ALA A 85 -2.63 -2.87 1.79
CA ALA A 85 -3.51 -2.20 2.75
C ALA A 85 -2.73 -1.78 4.01
N CYS A 86 -1.77 -2.58 4.46
CA CYS A 86 -0.84 -2.19 5.51
C CYS A 86 0.45 -3.04 5.54
N HIS A 87 1.42 -2.58 6.34
CA HIS A 87 2.68 -3.27 6.56
C HIS A 87 2.53 -4.66 7.23
N ARG A 88 1.49 -4.86 8.05
CA ARG A 88 1.23 -6.16 8.72
C ARG A 88 0.74 -7.21 7.73
N CYS A 89 -0.22 -6.83 6.89
CA CYS A 89 -0.66 -7.65 5.75
C CYS A 89 0.51 -8.08 4.87
N HIS A 90 1.45 -7.17 4.58
CA HIS A 90 2.66 -7.51 3.85
C HIS A 90 3.55 -8.49 4.62
N ALA A 91 3.81 -8.24 5.91
CA ALA A 91 4.66 -9.10 6.72
C ALA A 91 4.11 -10.53 6.89
N GLU A 92 2.79 -10.71 6.81
CA GLU A 92 2.14 -12.02 6.87
C GLU A 92 2.28 -12.82 5.56
N ALA A 93 2.38 -12.14 4.42
CA ALA A 93 2.19 -12.77 3.11
C ALA A 93 3.39 -12.69 2.17
N ALA A 94 4.26 -11.71 2.33
CA ALA A 94 5.48 -11.58 1.55
C ALA A 94 6.64 -12.30 2.24
N ASP A 95 7.50 -12.91 1.44
CA ASP A 95 8.75 -13.56 1.87
C ASP A 95 9.94 -12.58 1.99
N HIS A 96 9.68 -11.29 1.77
CA HIS A 96 10.66 -10.21 1.88
C HIS A 96 10.16 -9.09 2.79
N PRO A 97 11.06 -8.22 3.28
CA PRO A 97 10.64 -7.03 4.02
C PRO A 97 9.92 -6.00 3.14
N PHE A 98 9.13 -5.13 3.76
CA PHE A 98 8.48 -4.03 3.06
C PHE A 98 9.54 -3.07 2.50
N GLY A 99 9.57 -2.92 1.17
CA GLY A 99 10.43 -1.96 0.50
C GLY A 99 9.87 -0.56 0.67
N ARG A 100 10.56 0.29 1.45
CA ARG A 100 10.21 1.70 1.58
C ARG A 100 10.44 2.44 0.26
N VAL A 101 9.57 3.38 -0.03
CA VAL A 101 9.68 4.33 -1.15
C VAL A 101 10.32 5.63 -0.68
N ARG A 102 10.87 6.44 -1.59
CA ARG A 102 11.37 7.77 -1.23
C ARG A 102 10.21 8.75 -1.01
N ARG A 103 10.32 9.69 -0.08
CA ARG A 103 9.29 10.73 0.15
C ARG A 103 9.03 11.59 -1.09
N GLU A 104 10.03 11.76 -1.95
CA GLU A 104 9.92 12.52 -3.20
C GLU A 104 9.26 11.70 -4.32
N GLU A 105 9.10 10.40 -4.14
CA GLU A 105 8.52 9.52 -5.14
C GLU A 105 7.00 9.71 -5.24
N ALA A 106 6.55 10.12 -6.42
CA ALA A 106 5.15 10.38 -6.70
C ALA A 106 4.35 9.08 -6.87
N GLY A 107 3.06 9.12 -6.52
CA GLY A 107 2.14 8.02 -6.78
C GLY A 107 2.45 6.74 -6.01
N THR A 108 2.98 6.87 -4.79
CA THR A 108 3.36 5.77 -3.89
C THR A 108 2.35 5.50 -2.78
N VAL A 109 1.31 6.34 -2.70
CA VAL A 109 0.15 6.23 -1.83
C VAL A 109 -1.10 6.12 -2.70
N LEU A 110 -2.02 5.22 -2.34
CA LEU A 110 -3.27 4.98 -3.05
C LEU A 110 -4.45 5.18 -2.10
N CYS A 111 -5.41 6.01 -2.48
CA CYS A 111 -6.70 6.07 -1.80
C CYS A 111 -7.59 4.92 -2.29
N GLY A 112 -7.87 3.93 -1.44
CA GLY A 112 -8.74 2.81 -1.75
C GLY A 112 -10.21 3.21 -1.95
N ALA A 113 -10.65 4.36 -1.43
CA ALA A 113 -12.03 4.84 -1.62
C ALA A 113 -12.32 5.35 -3.03
N CYS A 114 -11.33 5.90 -3.75
CA CYS A 114 -11.53 6.50 -5.08
C CYS A 114 -10.50 6.12 -6.13
N GLY A 115 -9.45 5.39 -5.74
CA GLY A 115 -8.34 5.00 -6.60
C GLY A 115 -7.32 6.12 -6.87
N HIS A 116 -7.36 7.26 -6.18
CA HIS A 116 -6.40 8.34 -6.43
C HIS A 116 -4.99 7.98 -5.96
N HIS A 117 -4.01 8.10 -6.86
CA HIS A 117 -2.58 7.95 -6.57
C HIS A 117 -2.00 9.29 -6.13
N MET A 118 -1.25 9.29 -5.03
CA MET A 118 -0.64 10.49 -4.46
C MET A 118 0.78 10.20 -3.97
N GLY A 119 1.61 11.24 -3.87
CA GLY A 119 2.91 11.17 -3.21
C GLY A 119 2.81 11.39 -1.70
N TYR A 120 3.93 11.20 -0.98
CA TYR A 120 4.00 11.42 0.46
C TYR A 120 3.54 12.83 0.87
N ALA A 121 3.98 13.88 0.18
CA ALA A 121 3.65 15.26 0.53
C ALA A 121 2.15 15.56 0.47
N GLN A 122 1.46 15.08 -0.58
CA GLN A 122 0.01 15.26 -0.76
C GLN A 122 -0.79 14.49 0.30
N TYR A 123 -0.30 13.31 0.69
CA TYR A 123 -0.94 12.48 1.70
C TYR A 123 -0.71 13.01 3.12
N HIS A 124 0.55 13.27 3.49
CA HIS A 124 0.95 13.62 4.84
C HIS A 124 0.46 15.01 5.27
N GLY A 125 0.33 15.94 4.32
CA GLY A 125 -0.14 17.31 4.58
C GLY A 125 -1.65 17.49 4.54
N ALA A 126 -2.45 16.43 4.33
CA ALA A 126 -3.88 16.54 4.09
C ALA A 126 -4.72 15.80 5.15
N ALA A 127 -5.86 16.39 5.51
CA ALA A 127 -6.86 15.75 6.38
C ALA A 127 -7.66 14.64 5.64
N GLY A 128 -7.62 14.62 4.31
CA GLY A 128 -8.33 13.66 3.48
C GLY A 128 -7.83 13.64 2.04
N CYS A 129 -8.38 12.73 1.26
CA CYS A 129 -7.99 12.55 -0.14
C CYS A 129 -8.27 13.83 -0.96
N PRO A 130 -7.29 14.37 -1.70
CA PRO A 130 -7.50 15.59 -2.49
C PRO A 130 -8.48 15.39 -3.66
N GLN A 131 -8.75 14.13 -4.07
CA GLN A 131 -9.68 13.84 -5.16
C GLN A 131 -11.13 13.62 -4.68
N CYS A 132 -11.35 12.92 -3.57
CA CYS A 132 -12.70 12.56 -3.12
C CYS A 132 -13.08 13.11 -1.74
N GLY A 133 -12.18 13.79 -1.04
CA GLY A 133 -12.41 14.33 0.30
C GLY A 133 -12.49 13.29 1.41
N HIS A 134 -12.35 11.99 1.12
CA HIS A 134 -12.44 10.94 2.14
C HIS A 134 -11.39 11.18 3.25
N PRO A 135 -11.79 11.21 4.54
CA PRO A 135 -10.86 11.50 5.62
C PRO A 135 -9.75 10.45 5.69
N PHE A 136 -8.54 10.91 5.99
CA PHE A 136 -7.41 10.06 6.29
C PHE A 136 -7.27 9.84 7.80
N ASN A 137 -6.76 8.67 8.16
CA ASN A 137 -6.42 8.39 9.55
C ASN A 137 -5.26 9.31 10.01
N PRO A 138 -5.46 10.19 11.02
CA PRO A 138 -4.40 11.06 11.52
C PRO A 138 -3.25 10.26 12.17
N GLY A 139 -3.53 9.06 12.68
CA GLY A 139 -2.52 8.17 13.26
C GLY A 139 -1.58 7.52 12.24
N CYS A 140 -1.91 7.53 10.94
CA CYS A 140 -1.05 6.90 9.94
C CYS A 140 0.28 7.65 9.75
N GLY A 141 0.36 8.94 10.08
CA GLY A 141 1.61 9.70 10.07
C GLY A 141 2.68 9.11 11.01
N ALA A 142 2.28 8.52 12.14
CA ALA A 142 3.19 7.86 13.07
C ALA A 142 3.89 6.63 12.46
N HIS A 143 3.33 6.07 11.39
CA HIS A 143 3.89 4.90 10.69
C HIS A 143 4.72 5.28 9.45
N ALA A 144 4.97 6.56 9.19
CA ALA A 144 5.68 7.00 7.98
C ALA A 144 7.02 6.28 7.78
N GLY A 145 7.79 6.04 8.85
CA GLY A 145 9.08 5.33 8.77
C GLY A 145 9.00 3.86 8.34
N LEU A 146 7.81 3.25 8.32
CA LEU A 146 7.57 1.88 7.83
C LEU A 146 7.38 1.83 6.30
N TYR A 147 6.92 2.92 5.70
CA TYR A 147 6.56 2.99 4.28
C TYR A 147 7.50 3.90 3.47
N PHE A 148 8.05 4.93 4.12
CA PHE A 148 8.86 5.96 3.48
C PHE A 148 10.28 6.01 4.07
N CYS A 149 11.25 6.20 3.18
CA CYS A 149 12.54 6.80 3.47
C CYS A 149 12.58 8.18 2.77
#